data_AF-A0A2W0AM98-F1
#
_entry.id   AF-A0A2W0AM98-F1
#
_cell.length_a   1.000
_cell.length_b   1.000
_cell.length_c   1.000
_cell.angle_alpha   90.00
_cell.angle_beta   90.00
_cell.angle_gamma   90.00
#
_symmetry.space_group_name_H-M   'P 1'
#
loop_
_entity.id
_entity.type
_entity.pdbx_description
1 polymer ?
#
loop_
_entity_poly.entity_id
_entity_poly.type
_entity_poly.pdbx_seq_one_letter_code
_entity_poly.pdbx_strand_id
1 'polypeptide(L)' 'CGSAGIYNLVNPGPARELGERKIRNALATQPDVVATGNPGCLLQLRSGLTAAGSQVRVFHMVQLVDASIRGASPDSLRNG' A
#
# COMPACT_ATOMS: atom_id res chain seq x y z
N CYS A 1 -4.74 -7.39 -1.30
CA CYS A 1 -5.36 -6.06 -1.09
C CYS A 1 -6.88 -6.11 -1.27
N GLY A 2 -7.39 -6.99 -2.13
CA GLY A 2 -8.81 -7.08 -2.44
C GLY A 2 -9.06 -7.32 -3.94
N SER A 3 -8.12 -6.96 -4.83
CA SER A 3 -8.31 -7.07 -6.28
C SER A 3 -8.19 -8.46 -6.91
N ALA A 4 -7.16 -9.25 -6.55
CA ALA A 4 -6.81 -10.55 -7.18
C ALA A 4 -7.18 -10.65 -8.68
N GLY A 5 -6.69 -9.71 -9.51
CA GLY A 5 -7.17 -9.51 -10.88
C GLY A 5 -8.47 -8.69 -10.89
N ILE A 6 -9.57 -9.30 -11.33
CA ILE A 6 -10.91 -8.69 -11.41
C ILE A 6 -11.80 -8.97 -10.19
N TYR A 7 -11.27 -9.64 -9.15
CA TYR A 7 -12.07 -10.09 -8.00
C TYR A 7 -12.82 -8.95 -7.31
N ASN A 8 -12.25 -7.76 -7.22
CA ASN A 8 -12.95 -6.60 -6.67
C ASN A 8 -14.12 -6.10 -7.53
N LEU A 9 -14.14 -6.38 -8.83
CA LEU A 9 -15.24 -6.05 -9.73
C LEU A 9 -16.36 -7.08 -9.61
N VAL A 10 -16.00 -8.36 -9.54
CA VAL A 10 -16.97 -9.46 -9.46
C VAL A 10 -17.47 -9.74 -8.04
N ASN A 11 -16.69 -9.39 -7.01
CA ASN A 11 -16.98 -9.61 -5.58
C ASN A 11 -16.62 -8.35 -4.75
N PRO A 12 -17.31 -7.20 -4.97
CA PRO A 12 -16.95 -5.92 -4.38
C PRO A 12 -17.05 -5.89 -2.85
N GLY A 13 -18.06 -6.54 -2.27
CA GLY A 13 -18.25 -6.60 -0.81
C GLY A 13 -17.09 -7.32 -0.11
N PRO A 14 -16.82 -8.60 -0.42
CA PRO A 14 -15.71 -9.34 0.16
C PRO A 14 -14.35 -8.69 -0.12
N ALA A 15 -14.13 -8.15 -1.32
CA ALA A 15 -12.89 -7.44 -1.65
C ALA A 15 -12.67 -6.22 -0.75
N ARG A 16 -13.73 -5.45 -0.47
CA ARG A 16 -13.69 -4.29 0.43
C ARG A 16 -13.37 -4.72 1.87
N GLU A 17 -14.05 -5.74 2.38
CA GLU A 17 -13.79 -6.27 3.74
C GLU A 17 -12.33 -6.72 3.91
N LEU A 18 -11.81 -7.46 2.92
CA LEU A 18 -10.41 -7.87 2.89
C LEU A 18 -9.43 -6.69 2.87
N GLY A 19 -9.75 -5.65 2.10
CA GLY A 19 -8.98 -4.41 2.03
C GLY A 19 -8.95 -3.67 3.37
N GLU A 20 -10.12 -3.40 3.93
CA GLU A 20 -10.27 -2.72 5.22
C GLU A 20 -9.55 -3.48 6.34
N ARG A 21 -9.70 -4.81 6.41
CA ARG A 21 -8.98 -5.65 7.38
C ARG A 21 -7.46 -5.53 7.21
N LYS A 22 -6.97 -5.51 5.97
CA LYS A 22 -5.53 -5.37 5.70
C LYS A 22 -5.00 -4.01 6.15
N ILE A 23 -5.76 -2.92 5.92
CA ILE A 23 -5.40 -1.58 6.37
C ILE A 23 -5.36 -1.51 7.90
N ARG A 24 -6.39 -1.99 8.59
CA ARG A 24 -6.40 -2.02 10.06
C ARG A 24 -5.19 -2.75 10.63
N ASN A 25 -4.89 -3.93 10.10
CA ASN A 25 -3.75 -4.72 10.58
C ASN A 25 -2.41 -4.05 10.27
N ALA A 26 -2.28 -3.40 9.10
CA ALA A 26 -1.07 -2.65 8.77
C ALA A 26 -0.87 -1.46 9.71
N LEU A 27 -1.91 -0.69 10.01
CA LEU A 27 -1.82 0.46 10.92
C LEU A 27 -1.53 0.06 12.36
N ALA A 28 -2.01 -1.11 12.80
CA ALA A 28 -1.75 -1.65 14.13
C ALA A 28 -0.26 -1.90 14.40
N THR A 29 0.57 -2.08 13.36
CA THR A 29 2.03 -2.24 13.51
C THR A 29 2.78 -0.92 13.62
N GLN A 30 2.09 0.22 13.56
CA GLN A 30 2.69 1.57 13.55
C GLN A 30 3.84 1.72 12.53
N PRO A 31 3.61 1.39 11.25
CA PRO A 31 4.69 1.38 10.26
C PRO A 31 5.07 2.79 9.83
N ASP A 32 6.37 3.03 9.60
CA ASP A 32 6.83 4.25 8.93
C ASP A 32 6.35 4.29 7.47
N VAL A 33 6.38 3.14 6.80
CA VAL A 33 5.98 2.94 5.40
C VAL A 33 5.43 1.53 5.18
N VAL A 34 4.64 1.35 4.11
CA VAL A 34 4.19 0.04 3.62
C VAL A 34 4.84 -0.23 2.25
N ALA A 35 5.38 -1.42 2.05
CA ALA A 35 5.95 -1.84 0.77
C ALA A 35 5.11 -2.93 0.11
N THR A 36 5.04 -2.92 -1.22
CA THR A 36 4.44 -4.01 -2.00
C THR A 36 5.13 -4.19 -3.35
N GLY A 37 5.24 -5.43 -3.82
CA GLY A 37 5.73 -5.76 -5.17
C GLY A 37 4.61 -5.85 -6.22
N ASN A 38 3.38 -5.51 -5.88
CA ASN A 38 2.23 -5.62 -6.78
C ASN A 38 1.62 -4.24 -7.04
N PRO A 39 1.66 -3.72 -8.29
CA PRO A 39 1.13 -2.39 -8.63
C PRO A 39 -0.36 -2.21 -8.32
N GLY A 40 -1.19 -3.24 -8.52
CA GLY A 40 -2.61 -3.19 -8.14
C GLY A 40 -2.80 -3.09 -6.61
N CYS A 41 -1.98 -3.80 -5.84
CA CYS A 41 -1.94 -3.67 -4.39
C CYS A 41 -1.47 -2.28 -3.97
N LEU A 42 -0.49 -1.69 -4.66
CA LEU A 42 -0.01 -0.35 -4.37
C LEU A 42 -1.16 0.65 -4.42
N LEU A 43 -1.93 0.66 -5.49
CA LEU A 43 -3.09 1.56 -5.66
C LEU A 43 -4.17 1.31 -4.60
N GLN A 44 -4.53 0.05 -4.34
CA GLN A 44 -5.57 -0.27 -3.36
C GLN A 44 -5.15 0.01 -1.92
N LEU A 45 -3.89 -0.24 -1.56
CA LEU A 45 -3.38 0.08 -0.23
C LEU A 45 -3.29 1.59 -0.02
N ARG A 46 -2.84 2.35 -1.04
CA ARG A 46 -2.87 3.82 -1.01
C ARG A 46 -4.29 4.33 -0.78
N SER A 47 -5.24 3.90 -1.60
CA SER A 47 -6.65 4.28 -1.47
C SER A 47 -7.22 3.93 -0.09
N GLY A 48 -6.95 2.72 0.41
CA GLY A 48 -7.41 2.27 1.72
C GLY A 48 -6.81 3.07 2.90
N LEU A 49 -5.52 3.42 2.83
CA LEU A 49 -4.87 4.26 3.84
C LEU A 49 -5.42 5.70 3.81
N THR A 50 -5.64 6.26 2.62
CA THR A 50 -6.28 7.58 2.47
C THR A 50 -7.69 7.57 3.05
N ALA A 51 -8.49 6.52 2.77
CA ALA A 51 -9.84 6.38 3.32
C ALA A 51 -9.84 6.24 4.86
N ALA A 52 -8.78 5.67 5.43
CA ALA A 52 -8.58 5.57 6.88
C ALA A 52 -7.98 6.84 7.51
N GLY A 53 -7.76 7.92 6.75
CA GLY A 53 -7.15 9.16 7.23
C GLY A 53 -5.68 9.04 7.59
N SER A 54 -5.00 7.98 7.15
CA SER A 54 -3.59 7.73 7.46
C SER A 54 -2.65 8.47 6.51
N GLN A 55 -1.54 8.95 7.04
CA GLN A 55 -0.43 9.54 6.27
C GLN A 55 0.68 8.52 5.95
N VAL A 56 0.52 7.25 6.35
CA VAL A 56 1.47 6.19 6.03
C VAL A 56 1.58 6.03 4.51
N ARG A 57 2.81 6.05 4.01
CA ARG A 57 3.09 5.98 2.57
C ARG A 57 3.20 4.54 2.10
N VAL A 58 2.78 4.30 0.86
CA VAL A 58 2.97 3.00 0.20
C VAL A 58 3.95 3.13 -0.96
N PHE A 59 4.97 2.30 -0.98
CA PHE A 59 5.98 2.23 -2.03
C PHE A 59 5.93 0.90 -2.76
N HIS A 60 6.30 0.94 -4.04
CA HIS A 60 6.74 -0.29 -4.69
C HIS A 60 8.08 -0.72 -4.10
N MET A 61 8.27 -2.00 -3.83
CA MET A 61 9.49 -2.49 -3.16
C MET A 61 10.79 -2.07 -3.87
N VAL A 62 10.76 -1.99 -5.20
CA VAL A 62 11.93 -1.56 -6.00
C VAL A 62 12.36 -0.13 -5.70
N GLN A 63 11.44 0.76 -5.33
CA GLN A 63 11.76 2.16 -5.00
C GLN A 63 12.59 2.24 -3.72
N LEU A 64 12.29 1.37 -2.75
CA LEU A 64 13.05 1.29 -1.50
C LEU A 64 14.43 0.67 -1.71
N VAL A 65 14.53 -0.35 -2.58
CA VAL A 65 15.82 -0.95 -2.96
C VAL A 65 16.70 0.07 -3.69
N ASP A 66 16.14 0.79 -4.67
CA ASP A 66 16.86 1.87 -5.37
C ASP A 66 17.35 2.96 -4.40
N ALA A 67 16.48 3.43 -3.50
CA ALA A 67 16.86 4.40 -2.48
C ALA A 67 18.00 3.90 -1.60
N SER A 68 17.94 2.63 -1.16
CA SER A 68 18.99 2.01 -0.36
C SER A 68 20.33 1.96 -1.11
N ILE A 69 20.32 1.61 -2.40
CA ILE A 69 21.53 1.55 -3.23
C ILE A 69 22.16 2.95 -3.37
N ARG A 70 21.33 3.99 -3.48
CA ARG A 70 21.78 5.38 -3.61
C ARG A 70 22.10 6.08 -2.28
N GLY A 71 21.88 5.40 -1.13
CA GLY A 71 22.00 6.03 0.19
C GLY A 71 20.95 7.14 0.44
N ALA A 72 19.82 7.09 -0.25
CA ALA A 72 18.75 8.07 -0.15
C ALA A 72 17.66 7.62 0.85
N SER A 73 17.12 8.56 1.63
CA SER A 73 15.98 8.28 2.52
C SER A 73 14.70 7.98 1.72
N PRO A 74 13.80 7.09 2.18
CA PRO A 74 12.46 6.94 1.62
C PRO A 74 11.66 8.26 1.55
N ASP A 75 11.99 9.27 2.37
CA ASP A 75 11.40 10.61 2.31
C ASP A 75 11.78 11.41 1.07
N SER A 76 12.89 11.05 0.42
CA SER A 76 13.32 11.68 -0.83
C SER A 76 12.56 11.16 -2.05
N LEU A 77 11.86 10.03 -1.92
CA LEU A 77 11.06 9.41 -2.99
C LEU A 77 9.71 10.13 -3.24
N ARG A 78 9.61 11.42 -2.88
CA ARG A 78 8.38 12.22 -2.88
C ARG A 78 7.75 12.48 -4.24
N ASN A 79 8.38 12.06 -5.33
CA ASN A 79 7.90 12.31 -6.69
C ASN A 79 7.74 10.99 -7.45
N GLY A 80 6.48 10.57 -7.60
CA GLY A 80 6.03 9.42 -8.38
C GLY A 80 4.52 9.38 -8.42
#